data_AF-A0A349U7D4-F1
#
_entry.id   AF-A0A349U7D4-F1
#
_cell.length_a   1.000
_cell.length_b   1.000
_cell.length_c   1.000
_cell.angle_alpha   90.00
_cell.angle_beta   90.00
_cell.angle_gamma   90.00
#
_symmetry.space_group_name_H-M   'P 1'
#
loop_
_entity.id
_entity.type
_entity.pdbx_description
1 polymer ?
#
loop_
_entity_poly.entity_id
_entity_poly.type
_entity_poly.pdbx_seq_one_letter_code
_entity_poly.pdbx_strand_id
1 'polypeptide(L)' 'MKKIMFYAYCRGIFTSRKIANHLIKDAAFIALAGGNKPNFRTINEFRRRHIKLLPCVFVLILKMCEKAGLVGLKHACLDG' A
#
# COMPACT_ATOMS: atom_id res chain seq x y z
N MET A 1 4.71 5.78 -5.66
CA MET A 1 3.34 5.20 -5.64
C MET A 1 3.27 3.77 -5.13
N LYS A 2 4.02 2.79 -5.68
CA LYS A 2 3.99 1.37 -5.22
C LYS A 2 4.14 1.20 -3.70
N LYS A 3 5.19 1.79 -3.11
CA LYS A 3 5.45 1.76 -1.65
C LYS A 3 4.27 2.26 -0.80
N ILE A 4 3.66 3.37 -1.21
CA ILE A 4 2.50 3.96 -0.54
C ILE A 4 1.31 2.99 -0.58
N MET A 5 1.06 2.35 -1.73
CA MET A 5 -0.05 1.39 -1.87
C MET A 5 0.14 0.15 -1.02
N PHE A 6 1.36 -0.42 -0.99
CA PHE A 6 1.64 -1.58 -0.15
C PHE A 6 1.44 -1.25 1.32
N TYR A 7 2.03 -0.15 1.79
CA TYR A 7 1.88 0.27 3.17
C TYR A 7 0.41 0.56 3.53
N ALA A 8 -0.33 1.23 2.64
CA ALA A 8 -1.75 1.46 2.84
C ALA A 8 -2.54 0.16 2.97
N TYR A 9 -2.28 -0.83 2.12
CA TYR A 9 -3.01 -2.10 2.14
C TYR A 9 -2.64 -2.96 3.35
N CYS A 10 -1.37 -3.00 3.75
CA CYS A 10 -0.97 -3.62 5.02
C CYS A 10 -1.64 -2.97 6.25
N ARG A 11 -2.06 -1.70 6.12
CA ARG A 11 -2.79 -0.94 7.14
C ARG A 11 -4.32 -1.00 6.96
N GLY A 12 -4.84 -1.76 5.99
CA GLY A 12 -6.28 -1.85 5.69
C GLY A 12 -6.88 -0.60 5.05
N ILE A 13 -6.07 0.26 4.44
CA ILE A 13 -6.49 1.53 3.83
C ILE A 13 -6.57 1.37 2.31
N PHE A 14 -7.77 1.14 1.77
CA PHE A 14 -7.97 0.86 0.34
C PHE A 14 -8.44 2.07 -0.49
N THR A 15 -9.06 3.06 0.15
CA THR A 15 -9.65 4.19 -0.57
C THR A 15 -8.61 5.24 -0.95
N SER A 16 -8.53 5.62 -2.22
CA SER A 16 -7.57 6.64 -2.70
C SER A 16 -7.68 7.98 -1.95
N ARG A 17 -8.87 8.34 -1.49
CA ARG A 17 -9.11 9.56 -0.69
C ARG A 17 -8.45 9.47 0.69
N LYS A 18 -8.62 8.35 1.42
CA LYS A 18 -7.91 8.14 2.69
C LYS A 18 -6.40 8.16 2.49
N ILE A 19 -5.89 7.48 1.45
CA ILE A 19 -4.45 7.48 1.13
C ILE A 19 -3.93 8.91 0.89
N ALA A 20 -4.65 9.72 0.11
CA ALA A 20 -4.29 11.13 -0.13
C ALA A 20 -4.26 11.96 1.18
N ASN A 21 -5.19 11.72 2.11
CA ASN A 21 -5.19 12.40 3.40
C ASN A 21 -4.00 11.97 4.28
N HIS A 22 -3.63 10.69 4.28
CA HIS A 22 -2.46 10.22 5.04
C HIS A 22 -1.15 10.79 4.49
N LEU A 23 -1.05 11.07 3.18
CA LEU A 23 0.11 11.73 2.58
C LEU A 23 0.36 13.17 3.08
N ILE A 24 -0.57 13.73 3.85
CA ILE A 24 -0.45 15.06 4.47
C ILE A 24 -0.24 14.95 5.99
N LYS A 25 -0.83 13.93 6.63
CA LYS A 25 -0.97 13.88 8.09
C LYS A 25 -0.12 12.79 8.76
N ASP A 26 0.31 11.78 8.01
CA ASP A 26 0.94 10.58 8.55
C ASP A 26 2.42 10.55 8.14
N ALA A 27 3.31 10.60 9.13
CA ALA A 27 4.75 10.67 8.93
C ALA A 27 5.29 9.50 8.10
N ALA A 28 4.75 8.29 8.27
CA ALA A 28 5.17 7.12 7.49
C ALA A 28 4.78 7.28 6.02
N PHE A 29 3.57 7.76 5.73
CA PHE A 29 3.14 8.04 4.36
C PHE A 29 3.97 9.15 3.71
N ILE A 30 4.27 10.24 4.45
CA ILE A 30 5.09 11.35 3.96
C ILE A 30 6.51 10.88 3.62
N ALA A 31 7.12 10.08 4.51
CA ALA A 31 8.44 9.51 4.30
C ALA A 31 8.47 8.56 3.09
N LEU A 32 7.49 7.64 2.98
CA LEU A 32 7.39 6.71 1.86
C LEU A 32 7.13 7.40 0.51
N ALA A 33 6.47 8.55 0.54
CA ALA A 33 6.23 9.39 -0.63
C ALA A 33 7.41 10.28 -1.01
N GLY A 34 8.42 10.42 -0.14
CA GLY A 34 9.53 11.35 -0.34
C GLY A 34 9.05 12.79 -0.46
N GLY A 35 8.05 13.19 0.34
CA GLY A 35 7.46 14.54 0.32
C GLY A 35 6.43 14.81 -0.79
N ASN A 36 6.26 13.89 -1.75
CA ASN A 36 5.23 13.99 -2.79
C ASN A 36 3.82 13.85 -2.21
N LYS A 37 2.88 14.65 -2.72
CA LYS A 37 1.47 14.66 -2.26
C LYS A 37 0.50 14.43 -3.43
N PRO A 38 0.53 13.25 -4.08
CA PRO A 38 -0.39 12.95 -5.17
C PRO A 38 -1.83 13.00 -4.66
N ASN A 39 -2.71 13.64 -5.42
CA ASN A 39 -4.13 13.67 -5.08
C ASN A 39 -4.79 12.30 -5.29
N PHE A 40 -6.03 12.16 -4.80
CA PHE A 40 -6.78 10.90 -4.88
C PHE A 40 -6.99 10.40 -6.32
N ARG A 41 -7.03 11.31 -7.31
CA ARG A 41 -7.22 10.96 -8.73
C ARG A 41 -5.95 10.33 -9.29
N THR A 42 -4.78 10.89 -9.01
CA THR A 42 -3.47 10.30 -9.36
C THR A 42 -3.31 8.91 -8.73
N ILE A 43 -3.71 8.75 -7.47
CA ILE A 43 -3.67 7.45 -6.77
C ILE A 43 -4.61 6.45 -7.43
N ASN A 44 -5.84 6.87 -7.76
CA ASN A 44 -6.81 6.00 -8.41
C ASN A 44 -6.36 5.57 -9.82
N GLU A 45 -5.80 6.50 -10.61
CA GLU A 45 -5.26 6.19 -11.93
C GLU A 45 -4.09 5.22 -11.89
N PHE A 46 -3.20 5.38 -10.91
CA PHE A 46 -2.12 4.42 -10.69
C PHE A 46 -2.69 3.03 -10.33
N ARG A 47 -3.65 2.98 -9.41
CA ARG A 47 -4.31 1.72 -9.02
C ARG A 47 -4.99 1.06 -10.21
N ARG A 48 -5.76 1.82 -11.01
CA ARG A 48 -6.47 1.32 -12.20
C ARG A 48 -5.50 0.71 -13.21
N ARG A 49 -4.38 1.38 -13.49
CA ARG A 49 -3.35 0.90 -14.41
C ARG A 49 -2.65 -0.38 -13.94
N HIS A 50 -2.58 -0.62 -12.63
CA HIS A 50 -1.80 -1.72 -12.06
C HIS A 50 -2.64 -2.77 -11.32
N ILE A 51 -3.97 -2.70 -11.37
CA ILE A 51 -4.87 -3.55 -10.56
C ILE A 51 -4.63 -5.04 -10.76
N LYS A 52 -4.26 -5.47 -11.98
CA LYS A 52 -3.94 -6.87 -12.29
C LYS A 52 -2.61 -7.33 -11.69
N LEU A 53 -1.64 -6.43 -11.52
CA LEU A 53 -0.31 -6.75 -11.00
C LEU A 53 -0.22 -6.61 -9.47
N LEU A 54 -1.01 -5.73 -8.86
CA LEU A 54 -0.95 -5.44 -7.43
C LEU A 54 -1.08 -6.69 -6.54
N PRO A 55 -2.05 -7.59 -6.78
CA PRO A 55 -2.17 -8.82 -5.99
C PRO A 55 -0.93 -9.72 -6.10
N CYS A 56 -0.40 -9.88 -7.31
CA CYS A 56 0.78 -10.72 -7.54
C CYS A 56 2.00 -10.22 -6.78
N VAL A 57 2.24 -8.90 -6.80
CA VAL A 57 3.37 -8.31 -6.06
C VAL A 57 3.14 -8.36 -4.55
N PHE A 58 1.89 -8.26 -4.08
CA PHE A 58 1.56 -8.42 -2.67
C PHE A 58 1.88 -9.84 -2.17
N VAL A 59 1.47 -10.86 -2.91
CA VAL A 59 1.79 -12.26 -2.62
C VAL A 59 3.30 -12.50 -2.63
N LEU A 60 4.03 -11.89 -3.56
CA LEU A 60 5.49 -12.00 -3.59
C LEU A 60 6.13 -11.42 -2.32
N ILE A 61 5.67 -10.26 -1.86
CA ILE A 61 6.16 -9.64 -0.62
C ILE A 61 5.88 -10.54 0.58
N LEU A 62 4.68 -11.13 0.68
CA LEU A 62 4.34 -12.07 1.75
C LEU A 62 5.26 -13.29 1.75
N LYS A 63 5.51 -13.89 0.58
CA LYS A 63 6.45 -15.01 0.44
C LYS A 63 7.88 -14.64 0.85
N MET A 64 8.31 -13.40 0.58
CA MET A 64 9.62 -12.93 1.02
C MET A 64 9.67 -12.74 2.54
N CYS A 65 8.61 -12.20 3.16
CA CYS A 65 8.51 -12.07 4.61
C CYS A 65 8.50 -13.43 5.31
N GLU A 66 7.82 -14.42 4.73
CA GLU A 66 7.81 -15.82 5.20
C GLU A 66 9.21 -16.42 5.20
N LYS A 67 9.92 -16.32 4.07
CA LYS A 67 11.30 -16.79 3.97
C LYS A 67 12.26 -16.08 4.93
N ALA A 68 11.99 -14.81 5.25
CA ALA A 68 12.81 -14.04 6.17
C ALA A 68 12.51 -14.34 7.66
N GLY A 69 11.58 -15.26 7.97
CA GLY A 69 11.19 -15.57 9.34
C GLY A 69 10.42 -14.43 10.04
N LEU A 70 9.95 -13.45 9.26
CA LEU A 70 9.26 -12.26 9.77
C LEU A 70 7.74 -12.47 9.93
N VAL A 71 7.26 -13.70 9.74
CA VAL A 71 5.82 -13.99 9.70
C VAL A 71 5.26 -14.22 11.09
N GLY A 72 4.71 -13.12 11.64
CA GLY A 72 3.57 -13.12 12.56
C GLY A 72 2.35 -12.56 11.84
N LEU A 73 1.81 -13.28 10.86
CA LEU A 73 0.62 -12.91 10.08
C LEU A 73 -0.66 -13.06 10.92
N LYS A 74 -0.82 -12.27 12.00
CA LYS A 74 -2.10 -12.17 12.72
C LYS A 74 -3.09 -11.19 12.09
N HIS A 75 -2.67 -10.37 11.11
CA HIS A 75 -3.50 -9.27 10.57
C HIS A 75 -3.27 -8.95 9.08
N ALA A 76 -2.74 -9.86 8.26
CA ALA A 76 -2.96 -9.67 6.81
C ALA A 76 -4.43 -9.99 6.54
N CYS A 77 -5.28 -8.97 6.60
CA CYS A 77 -6.66 -9.07 6.15
C CYS A 77 -6.66 -9.64 4.73
N LEU A 78 -7.02 -10.92 4.68
CA LEU A 78 -7.35 -11.73 3.51
C LEU A 78 -8.82 -11.51 3.10
N ASP A 79 -9.44 -10.41 3.54
CA ASP A 79 -10.80 -10.08 3.14
C ASP A 79 -10.77 -9.40 1.77
N GLY A 80 -11.48 -10.05 0.83
CA GLY A 80 -11.47 -9.81 -0.62
C GLY A 80 -12.01 -8.46 -1.08
#